data_AF-A0A514LGR9-F1
#
_entry.id   AF-A0A514LGR9-F1
#
_cell.length_a   1.000
_cell.length_b   1.000
_cell.length_c   1.000
_cell.angle_alpha   90.00
_cell.angle_beta   90.00
_cell.angle_gamma   90.00
#
_symmetry.space_group_name_H-M   'P 1'
#
loop_
_entity.id
_entity.type
_entity.pdbx_description
1 polymer ?
#
loop_
_entity_poly.entity_id
_entity_poly.type
_entity_poly.pdbx_seq_one_letter_code
_entity_poly.pdbx_strand_id
1 'polypeptide(L)'
;MNLIYDAPIQPKVFIDTTVLCGALRVDGVNRKILKAARFPHLFQPVLSRICIFEFVRNAIQGLGKGNKIVKYEQQEIEAFIMNFLKPIFDFYMELPANSLIGRYSVETIMREHRPIGEVLVELSGCNHETARQIASTQEMSEPLHRFDQEDFHVWITAIQESCNYILTTNHRRFPSNIGKIESIHPREFYSYLENC
;
A
#
# COMPACT_ATOMS: atom_id res chain seq x y z
N MET A 1 1.57 27.16 -27.01
CA MET A 1 1.59 25.72 -26.69
C MET A 1 2.66 25.56 -25.62
N ASN A 2 2.26 25.50 -24.34
CA ASN A 2 3.19 25.48 -23.21
C ASN A 2 3.65 24.04 -22.96
N LEU A 3 4.80 23.66 -23.53
CA LEU A 3 5.42 22.34 -23.46
C LEU A 3 5.82 21.88 -22.03
N ILE A 4 5.61 22.70 -21.00
CA ILE A 4 5.97 22.42 -19.61
C ILE A 4 4.83 21.69 -18.86
N TYR A 5 3.59 21.75 -19.35
CA TYR A 5 2.42 21.16 -18.66
C TYR A 5 1.99 19.78 -19.17
N ASP A 6 2.62 19.25 -20.23
CA ASP A 6 2.28 17.95 -20.81
C ASP A 6 3.17 16.79 -20.30
N ALA A 7 3.94 17.02 -19.22
CA ALA A 7 4.67 15.94 -18.58
C ALA A 7 3.66 14.91 -18.03
N PRO A 8 3.79 13.61 -18.36
CA PRO A 8 2.87 12.60 -17.83
C PRO A 8 2.91 12.64 -16.30
N ILE A 9 1.74 12.79 -15.69
CA ILE A 9 1.59 12.74 -14.23
C ILE A 9 2.03 11.34 -13.80
N GLN A 10 3.12 11.30 -13.03
CA GLN A 10 3.68 10.03 -12.57
C GLN A 10 2.71 9.37 -11.59
N PRO A 11 2.51 8.05 -11.69
CA PRO A 11 1.52 7.38 -10.86
C PRO A 11 1.91 7.44 -9.38
N LYS A 12 0.94 7.64 -8.51
CA LYS A 12 1.11 7.53 -7.05
C LYS A 12 0.81 6.09 -6.62
N VAL A 13 1.76 5.45 -5.94
CA VAL A 13 1.76 3.99 -5.72
C VAL A 13 1.90 3.69 -4.24
N PHE A 14 0.88 3.08 -3.66
CA PHE A 14 0.93 2.55 -2.31
C PHE A 14 1.76 1.27 -2.26
N ILE A 15 2.80 1.25 -1.42
CA ILE A 15 3.69 0.11 -1.22
C ILE A 15 3.25 -0.64 0.03
N ASP A 16 2.64 -1.81 -0.17
CA ASP A 16 2.16 -2.68 0.91
C ASP A 16 3.30 -3.37 1.68
N THR A 17 3.01 -3.80 2.91
CA THR A 17 3.88 -4.57 3.80
C THR A 17 4.50 -5.77 3.09
N THR A 18 3.74 -6.46 2.23
CA THR A 18 4.24 -7.65 1.53
C THR A 18 5.42 -7.36 0.60
N VAL A 19 5.48 -6.16 0.02
CA VAL A 19 6.61 -5.71 -0.81
C VAL A 19 7.84 -5.47 0.05
N LEU A 20 7.68 -4.84 1.22
CA LEU A 20 8.76 -4.62 2.18
C LEU A 20 9.35 -5.94 2.68
N CYS A 21 8.49 -6.88 3.11
CA CYS A 21 8.91 -8.21 3.53
C CYS A 21 9.62 -8.97 2.41
N GLY A 22 9.11 -8.90 1.19
CA GLY A 22 9.74 -9.53 0.03
C GLY A 22 11.10 -8.90 -0.32
N ALA A 23 11.23 -7.58 -0.20
CA ALA A 23 12.49 -6.86 -0.41
C ALA A 23 13.53 -7.19 0.68
N LEU A 24 13.13 -7.38 1.93
CA LEU A 24 14.05 -7.82 2.98
C LEU A 24 14.59 -9.23 2.66
N ARG A 25 13.70 -10.15 2.26
CA ARG A 25 14.03 -11.56 2.01
C ARG A 25 15.03 -11.83 0.90
N VAL A 26 14.90 -11.14 -0.23
CA VAL A 26 15.68 -11.45 -1.43
C VAL A 26 16.10 -10.18 -2.15
N ASP A 27 17.28 -10.23 -2.76
CA ASP A 27 17.68 -9.21 -3.74
C ASP A 27 16.97 -9.46 -5.07
N GLY A 28 15.77 -8.90 -5.20
CA GLY A 28 14.91 -9.11 -6.35
C GLY A 28 14.07 -7.90 -6.69
N VAL A 29 12.98 -8.13 -7.43
CA VAL A 29 12.11 -7.08 -7.98
C VAL A 29 11.66 -6.07 -6.93
N ASN A 30 11.26 -6.52 -5.73
CA ASN A 30 10.83 -5.61 -4.67
C ASN A 30 11.93 -4.63 -4.24
N ARG A 31 13.21 -5.06 -4.14
CA ARG A 31 14.33 -4.14 -3.87
C ARG A 31 14.56 -3.16 -5.01
N LYS A 32 14.43 -3.62 -6.26
CA LYS A 32 14.57 -2.75 -7.43
C LYS A 32 13.48 -1.66 -7.44
N ILE A 33 12.24 -2.01 -7.08
CA ILE A 33 11.16 -1.03 -6.94
C ILE A 33 11.44 -0.03 -5.81
N LEU A 34 11.93 -0.47 -4.64
CA LEU A 34 12.30 0.46 -3.55
C LEU A 34 13.48 1.38 -3.95
N LYS A 35 14.37 0.94 -4.83
CA LYS A 35 15.38 1.82 -5.42
C LYS A 35 14.75 2.80 -6.41
N ALA A 36 13.86 2.33 -7.28
CA ALA A 36 13.13 3.16 -8.24
C ALA A 36 12.25 4.22 -7.56
N ALA A 37 11.68 3.93 -6.39
CA ALA A 37 10.87 4.84 -5.58
C ALA A 37 11.59 6.15 -5.21
N ARG A 38 12.93 6.16 -5.24
CA ARG A 38 13.77 7.34 -4.96
C ARG A 38 13.79 8.35 -6.11
N PHE A 39 13.24 7.98 -7.25
CA PHE A 39 13.28 8.75 -8.48
C PHE A 39 11.87 9.22 -8.83
N PRO A 40 11.53 10.49 -8.56
CA PRO A 40 10.17 11.02 -8.72
C PRO A 40 9.64 10.99 -10.16
N HIS A 41 10.54 10.85 -11.15
CA HIS A 41 10.18 10.73 -12.56
C HIS A 41 9.67 9.33 -12.95
N LEU A 42 9.80 8.33 -12.07
CA LEU A 42 9.30 6.97 -12.34
C LEU A 42 7.91 6.76 -11.74
N PHE A 43 7.74 7.12 -10.47
CA PHE A 43 6.46 7.11 -9.74
C PHE A 43 6.60 7.82 -8.40
N GLN A 44 5.48 8.20 -7.79
CA GLN A 44 5.44 8.73 -6.43
C GLN A 44 5.08 7.61 -5.43
N PRO A 45 5.98 7.17 -4.53
CA PRO A 45 5.66 6.14 -3.55
C PRO A 45 4.78 6.68 -2.42
N VAL A 46 3.98 5.79 -1.84
CA VAL A 46 3.27 6.00 -0.58
C VAL A 46 3.55 4.81 0.33
N LEU A 47 3.98 5.09 1.55
CA LEU A 47 4.23 4.09 2.59
C LEU A 47 3.49 4.55 3.85
N SER A 48 2.64 3.69 4.42
CA SER A 48 1.96 4.00 5.68
C SER A 48 2.82 3.60 6.88
N ARG A 49 2.62 4.27 8.02
CA ARG A 49 3.22 3.86 9.30
C ARG A 49 2.81 2.45 9.70
N ILE A 50 1.56 2.07 9.44
CA ILE A 50 1.06 0.74 9.78
C ILE A 50 1.82 -0.31 8.99
N CYS A 51 2.01 -0.13 7.68
CA CYS A 51 2.77 -1.08 6.87
C CYS A 51 4.22 -1.24 7.36
N ILE A 52 4.84 -0.15 7.85
CA ILE A 52 6.18 -0.22 8.43
C ILE A 52 6.17 -1.01 9.75
N PHE A 53 5.19 -0.77 10.63
CA PHE A 53 5.05 -1.54 11.87
C PHE A 53 4.78 -3.02 11.62
N GLU A 54 3.93 -3.33 10.65
CA GLU A 54 3.67 -4.70 10.24
C GLU A 54 4.90 -5.35 9.65
N PHE A 55 5.67 -4.63 8.83
CA PHE A 55 6.94 -5.10 8.30
C PHE A 55 7.90 -5.48 9.42
N VAL A 56 8.11 -4.59 10.40
CA VAL A 56 8.99 -4.84 11.55
C VAL A 56 8.49 -6.05 12.34
N ARG A 57 7.20 -6.10 12.67
CA ARG A 57 6.58 -7.22 13.40
C ARG A 57 6.79 -8.54 12.66
N ASN A 58 6.50 -8.58 11.35
CA ASN A 58 6.61 -9.77 10.53
C ASN A 58 8.07 -10.20 10.36
N ALA A 59 9.01 -9.27 10.25
CA ALA A 59 10.44 -9.57 10.17
C ALA A 59 10.95 -10.23 11.47
N ILE A 60 10.53 -9.73 12.64
CA ILE A 60 10.89 -10.29 13.96
C ILE A 60 10.23 -11.67 14.19
N GLN A 61 8.93 -11.78 13.89
CA GLN A 61 8.17 -13.01 14.11
C GLN A 61 8.55 -14.12 13.11
N GLY A 62 9.01 -13.72 11.94
CA GLY A 62 9.56 -14.57 10.90
C GLY A 62 8.76 -14.50 9.60
N LEU A 63 9.48 -14.37 8.50
CA LEU A 63 8.93 -14.33 7.14
C LEU A 63 9.07 -15.69 6.47
N GLY A 64 7.99 -16.21 5.89
CA GLY A 64 7.99 -17.49 5.16
C GLY A 64 6.93 -18.45 5.67
N LYS A 65 7.03 -19.73 5.28
CA LYS A 65 6.12 -20.79 5.71
C LYS A 65 6.88 -22.05 6.09
N GLY A 66 6.41 -22.76 7.11
CA GLY A 66 6.99 -24.01 7.59
C GLY A 66 8.48 -23.87 7.88
N ASN A 67 9.28 -24.81 7.38
CA ASN A 67 10.72 -24.90 7.65
C ASN A 67 11.55 -23.81 6.94
N LYS A 68 10.92 -22.91 6.16
CA LYS A 68 11.57 -21.80 5.42
C LYS A 68 11.31 -20.43 6.04
N ILE A 69 10.83 -20.40 7.29
CA ILE A 69 10.67 -19.17 8.06
C ILE A 69 12.05 -18.62 8.41
N VAL A 70 12.27 -17.35 8.09
CA VAL A 70 13.50 -16.61 8.42
C VAL A 70 13.11 -15.46 9.33
N LYS A 71 13.73 -15.41 10.52
CA LYS A 71 13.60 -14.30 11.46
C LYS A 71 14.78 -13.37 11.27
N TYR A 72 14.53 -12.07 11.42
CA TYR A 72 15.54 -11.04 11.28
C TYR A 72 15.78 -10.39 12.64
N GLU A 73 17.04 -10.13 12.93
CA GLU A 73 17.43 -9.37 14.10
C GLU A 73 17.12 -7.88 13.92
N GLN A 74 16.99 -7.17 15.04
CA GLN A 74 16.72 -5.73 15.03
C GLN A 74 17.74 -4.96 14.18
N GLN A 75 19.02 -5.31 14.25
CA GLN A 75 20.09 -4.65 13.48
C GLN A 75 19.92 -4.85 11.97
N GLU A 76 19.46 -6.02 11.52
CA GLU A 76 19.21 -6.30 10.10
C GLU A 76 18.01 -5.49 9.58
N ILE A 77 16.96 -5.38 10.40
CA ILE A 77 15.76 -4.60 10.11
C ILE A 77 16.10 -3.11 10.03
N GLU A 78 16.83 -2.59 11.01
CA GLU A 78 17.29 -1.20 11.04
C GLU A 78 18.19 -0.89 9.84
N ALA A 79 19.14 -1.77 9.52
CA ALA A 79 19.98 -1.63 8.34
C ALA A 79 19.15 -1.61 7.05
N PHE A 80 18.11 -2.44 6.95
CA PHE A 80 17.19 -2.41 5.80
C PHE A 80 16.45 -1.07 5.72
N ILE A 81 15.88 -0.59 6.83
CA ILE A 81 15.15 0.69 6.88
C ILE A 81 16.08 1.84 6.47
N MET A 82 17.29 1.90 7.02
CA MET A 82 18.27 2.95 6.72
C MET A 82 18.74 2.92 5.26
N ASN A 83 18.93 1.74 4.69
CA ASN A 83 19.45 1.61 3.33
C ASN A 83 18.38 1.72 2.25
N PHE A 84 17.13 1.31 2.54
CA PHE A 84 16.07 1.21 1.54
C PHE A 84 14.94 2.23 1.71
N LEU A 85 14.48 2.48 2.94
CA LEU A 85 13.32 3.35 3.18
C LEU A 85 13.69 4.78 3.51
N LYS A 86 14.73 5.00 4.33
CA LYS A 86 15.19 6.34 4.67
C LYS A 86 15.50 7.21 3.45
N PRO A 87 16.17 6.73 2.38
CA PRO A 87 16.38 7.54 1.18
C PRO A 87 15.07 7.97 0.47
N ILE A 88 13.98 7.22 0.64
CA ILE A 88 12.66 7.60 0.15
C ILE A 88 12.08 8.70 1.05
N PHE A 89 12.11 8.51 2.37
CA PHE A 89 11.56 9.47 3.33
C PHE A 89 12.30 10.81 3.37
N ASP A 90 13.61 10.79 3.12
CA ASP A 90 14.41 12.01 3.00
C ASP A 90 14.02 12.84 1.78
N PHE A 91 13.41 12.21 0.76
CA PHE A 91 12.93 12.88 -0.44
C PHE A 91 11.45 13.29 -0.33
N TYR A 92 10.59 12.41 0.18
CA TYR A 92 9.15 12.65 0.33
C TYR A 92 8.80 13.00 1.78
N MET A 93 8.80 14.28 2.11
CA MET A 93 8.62 14.80 3.48
C MET A 93 7.28 14.41 4.15
N GLU A 94 6.26 14.10 3.36
CA GLU A 94 4.94 13.67 3.85
C GLU A 94 4.91 12.18 4.26
N LEU A 95 5.99 11.43 4.03
CA LEU A 95 6.09 10.02 4.40
C LEU A 95 6.81 9.79 5.73
N PRO A 96 6.45 8.73 6.47
CA PRO A 96 5.37 7.79 6.20
C PRO A 96 3.98 8.35 6.53
N ALA A 97 3.01 8.05 5.66
CA ALA A 97 1.62 8.50 5.76
C ALA A 97 0.93 7.90 7.00
N ASN A 98 0.00 8.66 7.57
CA ASN A 98 -0.87 8.20 8.65
C ASN A 98 -2.20 7.69 8.07
N SER A 99 -2.53 6.43 8.32
CA SER A 99 -3.87 5.91 8.07
C SER A 99 -4.84 6.47 9.11
N LEU A 100 -6.06 6.82 8.70
CA LEU A 100 -7.14 7.16 9.65
C LEU A 100 -7.62 5.96 10.47
N ILE A 101 -7.37 4.73 9.99
CA ILE A 101 -7.71 3.51 10.72
C ILE A 101 -6.47 2.66 11.00
N GLY A 102 -6.44 2.06 12.19
CA GLY A 102 -5.47 1.01 12.56
C GLY A 102 -5.96 -0.40 12.23
N ARG A 103 -5.10 -1.40 12.43
CA ARG A 103 -5.37 -2.84 12.24
C ARG A 103 -6.59 -3.37 13.02
N TYR A 104 -6.94 -2.74 14.14
CA TYR A 104 -8.05 -3.11 15.02
C TYR A 104 -8.93 -1.89 15.33
N SER A 105 -9.31 -1.15 14.29
CA SER A 105 -10.15 0.03 14.47
C SER A 105 -11.52 -0.37 15.02
N VAL A 106 -11.91 0.22 16.16
CA VAL A 106 -13.28 0.06 16.70
C VAL A 106 -14.30 0.51 15.65
N GLU A 107 -13.95 1.50 14.83
CA GLU A 107 -14.82 2.00 13.76
C GLU A 107 -15.12 0.94 12.69
N THR A 108 -14.16 0.06 12.37
CA THR A 108 -14.36 -1.02 11.39
C THR A 108 -15.16 -2.16 12.00
N ILE A 109 -14.91 -2.49 13.28
CA ILE A 109 -15.65 -3.52 14.03
C ILE A 109 -17.12 -3.14 14.19
N MET A 110 -17.41 -1.92 14.65
CA MET A 110 -18.79 -1.44 14.84
C MET A 110 -19.62 -1.42 13.56
N ARG A 111 -18.96 -1.39 12.40
CA ARG A 111 -19.59 -1.30 11.08
C ARG A 111 -19.47 -2.58 10.26
N GLU A 112 -19.02 -3.69 10.85
CA GLU A 112 -18.61 -4.91 10.13
C GLU A 112 -19.71 -5.53 9.23
N HIS A 113 -20.98 -5.25 9.52
CA HIS A 113 -22.14 -5.72 8.76
C HIS A 113 -22.58 -4.76 7.65
N ARG A 114 -22.01 -3.55 7.59
CA ARG A 114 -22.34 -2.55 6.57
C ARG A 114 -21.55 -2.79 5.29
N PRO A 115 -22.13 -2.50 4.11
CA PRO A 115 -21.39 -2.49 2.85
C PRO A 115 -20.22 -1.51 2.91
N ILE A 116 -19.08 -1.87 2.30
CA ILE A 116 -17.88 -1.00 2.24
C ILE A 116 -18.26 0.40 1.73
N GLY A 117 -19.01 0.47 0.63
CA GLY A 117 -19.35 1.73 -0.04
C GLY A 117 -20.07 2.75 0.84
N GLU A 118 -20.82 2.28 1.86
CA GLU A 118 -21.60 3.14 2.75
C GLU A 118 -20.79 3.75 3.90
N VAL A 119 -19.57 3.27 4.12
CA VAL A 119 -18.73 3.66 5.26
C VAL A 119 -17.39 4.25 4.82
N LEU A 120 -17.19 4.43 3.50
CA LEU A 120 -15.94 4.93 2.94
C LEU A 120 -15.62 6.35 3.42
N VAL A 121 -16.60 7.24 3.51
CA VAL A 121 -16.37 8.61 3.97
C VAL A 121 -15.92 8.61 5.43
N GLU A 122 -16.60 7.85 6.28
CA GLU A 122 -16.31 7.77 7.71
C GLU A 122 -14.95 7.13 7.98
N LEU A 123 -14.60 6.09 7.23
CA LEU A 123 -13.37 5.35 7.48
C LEU A 123 -12.15 5.99 6.80
N SER A 124 -12.31 6.58 5.61
CA SER A 124 -11.18 7.13 4.83
C SER A 124 -11.09 8.65 4.80
N GLY A 125 -12.10 9.36 5.30
CA GLY A 125 -12.14 10.83 5.22
C GLY A 125 -12.24 11.37 3.79
N CYS A 126 -12.43 10.52 2.78
CA CYS A 126 -12.62 10.97 1.41
C CYS A 126 -13.96 11.70 1.24
N ASN A 127 -14.04 12.57 0.24
CA ASN A 127 -15.29 13.31 -0.01
C ASN A 127 -16.40 12.39 -0.55
N HIS A 128 -17.65 12.82 -0.44
CA HIS A 128 -18.83 12.06 -0.89
C HIS A 128 -18.85 11.77 -2.40
N GLU A 129 -18.14 12.53 -3.24
CA GLU A 129 -18.05 12.26 -4.67
C GLU A 129 -17.11 11.08 -4.94
N THR A 130 -15.90 11.10 -4.37
CA THR A 130 -14.95 10.00 -4.38
C THR A 130 -15.57 8.72 -3.80
N ALA A 131 -16.24 8.82 -2.65
CA ALA A 131 -16.93 7.68 -2.05
C ALA A 131 -18.02 7.12 -2.95
N ARG A 132 -18.84 7.96 -3.61
CA ARG A 132 -19.86 7.51 -4.57
C ARG A 132 -19.25 6.85 -5.80
N GLN A 133 -18.15 7.39 -6.33
CA GLN A 133 -17.44 6.79 -7.46
C GLN A 133 -16.91 5.40 -7.08
N ILE A 134 -16.28 5.26 -5.91
CA ILE A 134 -15.79 3.97 -5.42
C ILE A 134 -16.95 3.00 -5.20
N ALA A 135 -17.99 3.42 -4.46
CA ALA A 135 -19.16 2.61 -4.11
C ALA A 135 -19.99 2.13 -5.31
N SER A 136 -19.84 2.76 -6.48
CA SER A 136 -20.52 2.35 -7.72
C SER A 136 -19.95 1.06 -8.35
N THR A 137 -18.84 0.53 -7.81
CA THR A 137 -18.24 -0.73 -8.27
C THR A 137 -18.85 -1.96 -7.56
N GLN A 138 -18.98 -3.07 -8.30
CA GLN A 138 -19.78 -4.24 -7.90
C GLN A 138 -19.32 -4.91 -6.60
N GLU A 139 -18.03 -4.80 -6.24
CA GLU A 139 -17.44 -5.42 -5.04
C GLU A 139 -17.69 -4.58 -3.75
N MET A 140 -18.23 -3.36 -3.86
CA MET A 140 -18.45 -2.45 -2.73
C MET A 140 -19.79 -2.63 -2.00
N SER A 141 -20.67 -3.51 -2.52
CA SER A 141 -21.92 -3.91 -1.86
C SER A 141 -21.73 -5.02 -0.83
N GLU A 142 -20.54 -5.64 -0.79
CA GLU A 142 -20.22 -6.69 0.16
C GLU A 142 -19.96 -6.10 1.56
N PRO A 143 -20.41 -6.76 2.64
CA PRO A 143 -20.20 -6.26 3.99
C PRO A 143 -18.73 -6.42 4.43
N LEU A 144 -18.27 -5.49 5.28
CA LEU A 144 -16.87 -5.41 5.72
C LEU A 144 -16.30 -6.74 6.26
N HIS A 145 -17.08 -7.52 7.01
CA HIS A 145 -16.62 -8.79 7.61
C HIS A 145 -16.25 -9.88 6.58
N ARG A 146 -16.59 -9.73 5.30
CA ARG A 146 -16.17 -10.66 4.24
C ARG A 146 -14.70 -10.47 3.83
N PHE A 147 -14.09 -9.37 4.28
CA PHE A 147 -12.70 -9.01 3.98
C PHE A 147 -11.84 -9.07 5.25
N ASP A 148 -10.53 -9.10 5.06
CA ASP A 148 -9.60 -9.04 6.19
C ASP A 148 -9.55 -7.62 6.75
N GLN A 149 -10.13 -7.42 7.93
CA GLN A 149 -10.19 -6.12 8.59
C GLN A 149 -8.78 -5.59 8.92
N GLU A 150 -7.81 -6.49 9.11
CA GLU A 150 -6.42 -6.11 9.41
C GLU A 150 -5.80 -5.30 8.28
N ASP A 151 -6.25 -5.55 7.06
CA ASP A 151 -5.67 -4.98 5.84
C ASP A 151 -6.43 -3.75 5.31
N PHE A 152 -7.56 -3.35 5.92
CA PHE A 152 -8.31 -2.16 5.50
C PHE A 152 -7.47 -0.89 5.53
N HIS A 153 -6.50 -0.79 6.43
CA HIS A 153 -5.60 0.35 6.51
C HIS A 153 -4.84 0.60 5.19
N VAL A 154 -4.58 -0.43 4.39
CA VAL A 154 -3.94 -0.33 3.07
C VAL A 154 -4.80 0.51 2.14
N TRP A 155 -6.08 0.15 2.01
CA TRP A 155 -7.01 0.84 1.12
C TRP A 155 -7.34 2.23 1.59
N ILE A 156 -7.55 2.37 2.89
CA ILE A 156 -7.90 3.67 3.46
C ILE A 156 -6.78 4.65 3.23
N THR A 157 -5.53 4.24 3.47
CA THR A 157 -4.39 5.09 3.14
C THR A 157 -4.29 5.33 1.64
N ALA A 158 -4.51 4.31 0.79
CA ALA A 158 -4.46 4.48 -0.66
C ALA A 158 -5.52 5.47 -1.19
N ILE A 159 -6.74 5.44 -0.65
CA ILE A 159 -7.82 6.38 -0.97
C ILE A 159 -7.48 7.78 -0.46
N GLN A 160 -7.06 7.91 0.82
CA GLN A 160 -6.66 9.17 1.43
C GLN A 160 -5.57 9.87 0.62
N GLU A 161 -4.58 9.10 0.22
CA GLU A 161 -3.44 9.58 -0.53
C GLU A 161 -3.71 9.71 -2.03
N SER A 162 -4.91 9.37 -2.50
CA SER A 162 -5.29 9.41 -3.93
C SER A 162 -4.32 8.61 -4.81
N CYS A 163 -3.97 7.40 -4.37
CA CYS A 163 -3.09 6.50 -5.11
C CYS A 163 -3.75 5.99 -6.39
N ASN A 164 -2.95 5.74 -7.42
CA ASN A 164 -3.36 5.04 -8.64
C ASN A 164 -3.25 3.52 -8.47
N TYR A 165 -2.22 3.05 -7.75
CA TYR A 165 -1.94 1.63 -7.59
C TYR A 165 -1.71 1.25 -6.13
N ILE A 166 -2.11 0.02 -5.78
CA ILE A 166 -1.68 -0.69 -4.57
C ILE A 166 -0.74 -1.80 -5.01
N LEU A 167 0.54 -1.65 -4.71
CA LEU A 167 1.58 -2.61 -5.03
C LEU A 167 1.62 -3.70 -3.94
N THR A 168 1.12 -4.89 -4.24
CA THR A 168 1.05 -6.00 -3.27
C THR A 168 1.27 -7.36 -3.93
N THR A 169 1.73 -8.33 -3.14
CA THR A 169 1.76 -9.75 -3.55
C THR A 169 0.59 -10.56 -2.99
N ASN A 170 -0.25 -9.95 -2.15
CA ASN A 170 -1.43 -10.60 -1.59
C ASN A 170 -2.67 -10.28 -2.45
N HIS A 171 -3.02 -11.19 -3.35
CA HIS A 171 -4.26 -11.12 -4.12
C HIS A 171 -5.42 -11.89 -3.45
N ARG A 172 -5.16 -12.52 -2.30
CA ARG A 172 -6.16 -13.35 -1.62
C ARG A 172 -6.85 -12.51 -0.55
N ARG A 173 -8.16 -12.32 -0.75
CA ARG A 173 -9.13 -11.70 0.17
C ARG A 173 -9.34 -10.19 0.03
N PHE A 174 -9.20 -9.68 -1.20
CA PHE A 174 -9.52 -8.30 -1.56
C PHE A 174 -10.33 -8.21 -2.87
N PRO A 175 -11.12 -7.14 -3.07
CA PRO A 175 -11.59 -6.69 -4.37
C PRO A 175 -10.39 -6.44 -5.28
N SER A 176 -10.54 -6.68 -6.57
CA SER A 176 -9.45 -6.50 -7.53
C SER A 176 -9.07 -5.02 -7.65
N ASN A 177 -10.08 -4.14 -7.51
CA ASN A 177 -9.99 -2.71 -7.65
C ASN A 177 -10.83 -1.98 -6.59
N ILE A 178 -10.48 -0.74 -6.29
CA ILE A 178 -11.26 0.14 -5.41
C ILE A 178 -11.53 1.45 -6.14
N GLY A 179 -12.73 1.55 -6.72
CA GLY A 179 -13.00 2.63 -7.67
C GLY A 179 -12.01 2.54 -8.85
N LYS A 180 -11.09 3.51 -8.94
CA LYS A 180 -10.04 3.58 -9.97
C LYS A 180 -8.66 3.14 -9.48
N ILE A 181 -8.52 2.77 -8.21
CA ILE A 181 -7.25 2.30 -7.64
C ILE A 181 -7.10 0.82 -7.95
N GLU A 182 -6.03 0.45 -8.65
CA GLU A 182 -5.79 -0.92 -9.10
C GLU A 182 -4.76 -1.63 -8.21
N SER A 183 -5.02 -2.88 -7.86
CA SER A 183 -4.00 -3.72 -7.22
C SER A 183 -3.06 -4.28 -8.28
N ILE A 184 -1.75 -4.06 -8.15
CA ILE A 184 -0.76 -4.52 -9.13
C ILE A 184 0.33 -5.36 -8.47
N HIS A 185 0.71 -6.45 -9.11
CA HIS A 185 1.79 -7.31 -8.61
C HIS A 185 3.17 -6.66 -8.86
N PRO A 186 4.16 -6.76 -7.95
CA PRO A 186 5.47 -6.14 -8.11
C PRO A 186 6.19 -6.44 -9.42
N ARG A 187 6.07 -7.65 -9.95
CA ARG A 187 6.68 -8.00 -11.25
C ARG A 187 6.06 -7.22 -12.40
N GLU A 188 4.75 -7.09 -12.42
CA GLU A 188 4.02 -6.37 -13.48
C GLU A 188 4.34 -4.88 -13.41
N PHE A 189 4.31 -4.31 -12.20
CA PHE A 189 4.67 -2.92 -12.00
C PHE A 189 6.12 -2.62 -12.38
N TYR A 190 7.05 -3.51 -12.04
CA TYR A 190 8.45 -3.32 -12.44
C TYR A 190 8.64 -3.41 -13.96
N SER A 191 7.94 -4.30 -14.65
CA SER A 191 7.91 -4.33 -16.12
C SER A 191 7.28 -3.08 -16.72
N TYR A 192 6.25 -2.50 -16.09
CA TYR A 192 5.71 -1.20 -16.47
C TYR A 192 6.80 -0.11 -16.41
N LEU A 193 7.55 -0.03 -15.30
CA LEU A 193 8.63 0.95 -15.14
C LEU A 193 9.77 0.80 -16.16
N GLU A 194 10.08 -0.42 -16.61
CA GLU A 194 11.13 -0.65 -17.63
C GLU A 194 10.72 -0.21 -19.05
N ASN A 195 9.42 -0.04 -19.30
CA ASN A 195 8.88 0.35 -20.61
C ASN A 195 8.45 1.83 -20.69
N CYS A 196 8.66 2.60 -19.62
CA CYS A 196 8.37 4.03 -19.52
C CYS A 196 9.57 4.91 -19.90
#